data_AF-A0A7W9YKZ9-F1
#
_entry.id   AF-A0A7W9YKZ9-F1
#
_cell.length_a   1.000
_cell.length_b   1.000
_cell.length_c   1.000
_cell.angle_alpha   90.00
_cell.angle_beta   90.00
_cell.angle_gamma   90.00
#
_symmetry.space_group_name_H-M   'P 1'
#
loop_
_entity.id
_entity.type
_entity.pdbx_description
1 polymer ?
#
loop_
_entity_poly.entity_id
_entity_poly.type
_entity_poly.pdbx_seq_one_letter_code
_entity_poly.pdbx_strand_id
1 'polypeptide(L)'
;MISRSPRRCSPGLRSPGRWVQALAGLHLATGVILYRRQVTDIAADGVVATVPDWGDRATAFWFLAGAPLLWTSGRLLRSAEANGDARAQCVGGAALAATGAVGAAAMPVSGFWAVAALGTWSWVQGRRAPRCHT
;
A
#
# COMPACT_ATOMS: atom_id res chain seq x y z
N MET A 1 -34.22 18.80 22.50
CA MET A 1 -32.75 18.66 22.37
C MET A 1 -32.48 17.35 21.64
N ILE A 2 -32.31 17.38 20.31
CA ILE A 2 -32.15 16.16 19.49
C ILE A 2 -30.65 15.87 19.39
N SER A 3 -30.19 14.85 20.11
CA SER A 3 -28.86 14.27 19.96
C SER A 3 -28.76 13.66 18.55
N ARG A 4 -28.12 14.37 17.63
CA ARG A 4 -27.77 13.81 16.32
C ARG A 4 -26.56 12.90 16.52
N SER A 5 -26.81 11.59 16.65
CA SER A 5 -25.75 10.59 16.55
C SER A 5 -24.91 10.87 15.30
N PRO A 6 -23.57 10.94 15.40
CA PRO A 6 -22.74 11.11 14.22
C PRO A 6 -23.00 9.91 13.32
N ARG A 7 -23.52 10.18 12.11
CA ARG A 7 -23.63 9.19 11.05
C ARG A 7 -22.23 8.61 10.86
N ARG A 8 -22.00 7.38 11.32
CA ARG A 8 -20.85 6.58 10.90
C ARG A 8 -21.05 6.37 9.41
N CYS A 9 -20.49 7.24 8.58
CA CYS A 9 -20.32 6.95 7.17
C CYS A 9 -19.44 5.69 7.14
N SER A 10 -20.07 4.54 6.92
CA SER A 10 -19.35 3.32 6.60
C SER A 10 -18.37 3.68 5.47
N PRO A 11 -17.05 3.56 5.66
CA PRO A 11 -16.12 3.82 4.57
C PRO A 11 -16.35 2.71 3.56
N GLY A 12 -17.24 2.98 2.59
CA GLY A 12 -17.54 2.11 1.47
C GLY A 12 -16.31 1.92 0.59
N LEU A 13 -16.49 1.36 -0.60
CA LEU A 13 -15.43 1.12 -1.60
C LEU A 13 -14.61 2.37 -2.02
N ARG A 14 -14.86 3.56 -1.44
CA ARG A 14 -14.20 4.84 -1.72
C ARG A 14 -13.08 5.19 -0.74
N SER A 15 -12.30 4.20 -0.28
CA SER A 15 -11.14 4.41 0.60
C SER A 15 -9.85 4.05 -0.15
N PRO A 16 -8.97 5.02 -0.47
CA PRO A 16 -7.69 4.69 -1.08
C PRO A 16 -6.88 3.76 -0.18
N GLY A 17 -6.93 3.92 1.16
CA GLY A 17 -6.24 3.01 2.07
C GLY A 17 -6.71 1.55 1.98
N ARG A 18 -8.03 1.29 1.81
CA ARG A 18 -8.53 -0.08 1.57
C ARG A 18 -8.01 -0.67 0.24
N TRP A 19 -7.94 0.14 -0.81
CA TRP A 19 -7.41 -0.30 -2.09
C TRP A 19 -5.91 -0.59 -2.04
N VAL A 20 -5.15 0.18 -1.26
CA VAL A 20 -3.72 -0.10 -1.02
C VAL A 20 -3.57 -1.45 -0.29
N GLN A 21 -4.43 -1.77 0.68
CA GLN A 21 -4.41 -3.10 1.31
C GLN A 21 -4.81 -4.23 0.34
N ALA A 22 -5.78 -4.00 -0.53
CA ALA A 22 -6.15 -4.97 -1.57
C ALA A 22 -4.97 -5.20 -2.53
N LEU A 23 -4.27 -4.14 -2.93
CA LEU A 23 -3.05 -4.21 -3.73
C LEU A 23 -1.94 -4.97 -3.01
N ALA A 24 -1.80 -4.81 -1.69
CA ALA A 24 -0.86 -5.59 -0.89
C ALA A 24 -1.17 -7.09 -0.95
N GLY A 25 -2.45 -7.46 -0.84
CA GLY A 25 -2.89 -8.86 -0.99
C GLY A 25 -2.61 -9.42 -2.39
N LEU A 26 -2.90 -8.63 -3.43
CA LEU A 26 -2.59 -9.00 -4.82
C LEU A 26 -1.08 -9.14 -5.06
N HIS A 27 -0.28 -8.25 -4.49
CA HIS A 27 1.18 -8.28 -4.57
C HIS A 27 1.72 -9.55 -3.92
N LEU A 28 1.27 -9.88 -2.71
CA LEU A 28 1.63 -11.11 -2.02
C LEU A 28 1.24 -12.35 -2.84
N ALA A 29 -0.01 -12.41 -3.31
CA ALA A 29 -0.52 -13.53 -4.08
C ALA A 29 0.29 -13.72 -5.38
N THR A 30 0.58 -12.64 -6.10
CA THR A 30 1.42 -12.67 -7.30
C THR A 30 2.80 -13.26 -6.99
N GLY A 31 3.44 -12.80 -5.92
CA GLY A 31 4.73 -13.33 -5.46
C GLY A 31 4.70 -14.82 -5.16
N VAL A 32 3.72 -15.25 -4.36
CA VAL A 32 3.56 -16.66 -3.96
C VAL A 32 3.24 -17.56 -5.16
N ILE A 33 2.40 -17.12 -6.10
CA ILE A 33 1.99 -17.94 -7.26
C ILE A 33 3.12 -18.06 -8.28
N LEU A 34 3.73 -16.93 -8.67
CA LEU A 34 4.76 -16.90 -9.70
C LEU A 34 6.10 -17.46 -9.22
N TYR A 35 6.44 -17.23 -7.95
CA TYR A 35 7.72 -17.65 -7.37
C TYR A 35 7.57 -18.77 -6.34
N ARG A 36 6.52 -19.59 -6.45
CA ARG A 36 6.22 -20.68 -5.50
C ARG A 36 7.43 -21.55 -5.17
N ARG A 37 8.22 -21.89 -6.18
CA ARG A 37 9.42 -22.74 -6.04
C ARG A 37 10.48 -22.03 -5.20
N GLN A 38 10.77 -20.77 -5.52
CA GLN A 38 11.76 -19.99 -4.80
C GLN A 38 11.33 -19.77 -3.35
N VAL A 39 10.04 -19.55 -3.09
CA VAL A 39 9.50 -19.44 -1.73
C VAL A 39 9.68 -20.76 -0.96
N THR A 40 9.35 -21.91 -1.56
CA THR A 40 9.56 -23.22 -0.90
C THR A 40 11.03 -23.53 -0.67
N ASP A 41 11.90 -23.17 -1.60
CA ASP A 41 13.34 -23.40 -1.47
C ASP A 41 13.93 -22.54 -0.35
N ILE A 42 13.56 -21.25 -0.28
CA ILE A 42 13.97 -20.35 0.82
C ILE A 42 13.55 -20.91 2.19
N ALA A 43 12.34 -21.47 2.27
CA ALA A 43 11.82 -22.08 3.49
C ALA A 43 12.55 -23.38 3.84
N ALA A 44 12.85 -24.23 2.85
CA ALA A 44 13.60 -25.47 3.04
C ALA A 44 15.05 -25.22 3.47
N ASP A 45 15.68 -24.16 2.95
CA ASP A 45 17.07 -23.79 3.22
C ASP A 45 17.26 -23.02 4.56
N GLY A 46 16.19 -22.74 5.31
CA GLY A 46 16.27 -22.16 6.66
C GLY A 46 16.12 -20.64 6.78
N VAL A 47 15.62 -19.95 5.75
CA VAL A 47 15.26 -18.49 5.70
C VAL A 47 16.42 -17.49 5.92
N VAL A 48 17.33 -17.72 6.86
CA VAL A 48 18.44 -16.81 7.18
C VAL A 48 19.56 -16.99 6.16
N ALA A 49 20.02 -15.89 5.56
CA ALA A 49 21.10 -15.87 4.56
C ALA A 49 20.83 -16.74 3.30
N THR A 50 19.57 -17.02 2.98
CA THR A 50 19.18 -17.84 1.81
C THR A 50 18.75 -17.03 0.58
N VAL A 51 18.59 -15.71 0.75
CA VAL A 51 18.18 -14.76 -0.29
C VAL A 51 19.43 -14.02 -0.80
N PRO A 52 19.86 -14.24 -2.05
CA PRO A 52 20.95 -13.49 -2.67
C PRO A 52 20.50 -12.05 -3.02
N ASP A 53 21.44 -11.19 -3.37
CA ASP A 53 21.16 -9.79 -3.73
C ASP A 53 20.30 -9.64 -5.00
N TRP A 54 20.38 -10.60 -5.92
CA TRP A 54 19.74 -10.54 -7.24
C TRP A 54 19.11 -11.89 -7.64
N GLY A 55 18.25 -11.87 -8.66
CA GLY A 55 17.64 -13.06 -9.25
C GLY A 55 16.31 -13.47 -8.61
N ASP A 56 15.77 -14.63 -9.00
CA ASP A 56 14.38 -14.99 -8.68
C ASP A 56 14.09 -15.12 -7.19
N ARG A 57 15.05 -15.60 -6.38
CA ARG A 57 14.90 -15.65 -4.91
C ARG A 57 14.81 -14.24 -4.31
N ALA A 58 15.63 -13.31 -4.80
CA ALA A 58 15.56 -11.90 -4.40
C ALA A 58 14.22 -11.28 -4.80
N THR A 59 13.76 -11.54 -6.02
CA THR A 59 12.45 -11.07 -6.51
C THR A 59 11.30 -11.62 -5.67
N ALA A 60 11.30 -12.93 -5.39
CA ALA A 60 10.32 -13.57 -4.52
C ALA A 60 10.30 -12.92 -3.13
N PHE A 61 11.47 -12.70 -2.54
CA PHE A 61 11.61 -12.00 -1.27
C PHE A 61 11.00 -10.59 -1.31
N TRP A 62 11.27 -9.80 -2.35
CA TRP A 62 10.71 -8.45 -2.46
C TRP A 62 9.19 -8.44 -2.60
N PHE A 63 8.59 -9.44 -3.25
CA PHE A 63 7.13 -9.61 -3.23
C PHE A 63 6.59 -9.91 -1.82
N LEU A 64 7.25 -10.82 -1.09
CA LEU A 64 6.85 -11.21 0.26
C LEU A 64 7.04 -10.07 1.27
N ALA A 65 8.15 -9.36 1.21
CA ALA A 65 8.50 -8.26 2.11
C ALA A 65 7.76 -6.96 1.76
N GLY A 66 7.52 -6.71 0.47
CA GLY A 66 6.75 -5.56 0.00
C GLY A 66 5.27 -5.62 0.42
N ALA A 67 4.69 -6.81 0.51
CA ALA A 67 3.30 -7.01 0.90
C ALA A 67 2.94 -6.44 2.30
N PRO A 68 3.63 -6.78 3.41
CA PRO A 68 3.33 -6.22 4.72
C PRO A 68 3.60 -4.71 4.77
N LEU A 69 4.59 -4.19 4.03
CA LEU A 69 4.85 -2.75 3.93
C LEU A 69 3.71 -2.01 3.23
N LEU A 70 3.19 -2.56 2.12
CA LEU A 70 2.01 -2.02 1.45
C LEU A 70 0.76 -2.13 2.33
N TRP A 71 0.56 -3.26 3.00
CA TRP A 71 -0.59 -3.47 3.88
C TRP A 71 -0.61 -2.47 5.04
N THR A 72 0.53 -2.28 5.69
CA THR A 72 0.70 -1.30 6.79
C THR A 72 0.51 0.13 6.29
N SER A 73 1.03 0.47 5.12
CA SER A 73 0.76 1.76 4.46
C SER A 73 -0.74 1.99 4.27
N GLY A 74 -1.47 1.01 3.73
CA GLY A 74 -2.92 1.09 3.59
C GLY A 74 -3.67 1.16 4.93
N ARG A 75 -3.17 0.47 5.97
CA ARG A 75 -3.71 0.57 7.36
C ARG A 75 -3.55 1.97 7.93
N LEU A 76 -2.40 2.60 7.72
CA LEU A 76 -2.10 3.95 8.18
C LEU A 76 -2.98 4.98 7.47
N LEU A 77 -3.11 4.89 6.14
CA LEU A 77 -4.03 5.76 5.38
C LEU A 77 -5.48 5.61 5.86
N ARG A 78 -5.95 4.38 6.09
CA ARG A 78 -7.28 4.17 6.67
C ARG A 78 -7.44 4.74 8.08
N SER A 79 -6.38 4.72 8.87
CA SER A 79 -6.38 5.35 10.19
C SER A 79 -6.51 6.87 10.06
N ALA A 80 -5.76 7.47 9.13
CA ALA A 80 -5.88 8.90 8.81
C ALA A 80 -7.28 9.28 8.32
N GLU A 81 -7.86 8.48 7.41
CA GLU A 81 -9.24 8.64 6.94
C GLU A 81 -10.26 8.59 8.08
N ALA A 82 -10.14 7.61 8.99
CA ALA A 82 -11.07 7.42 10.09
C ALA A 82 -11.01 8.55 11.13
N ASN A 83 -9.83 9.18 11.28
CA ASN A 83 -9.60 10.27 12.23
C ASN A 83 -9.67 11.66 11.59
N GLY A 84 -9.91 11.76 10.28
CA GLY A 84 -9.89 13.03 9.55
C GLY A 84 -8.51 13.70 9.48
N ASP A 85 -7.42 12.94 9.64
CA ASP A 85 -6.05 13.46 9.58
C ASP A 85 -5.63 13.72 8.12
N ALA A 86 -5.99 14.90 7.63
CA ALA A 86 -5.69 15.36 6.29
C ALA A 86 -4.18 15.44 6.02
N ARG A 87 -3.37 15.76 7.03
CA ARG A 87 -1.92 15.91 6.87
C ARG A 87 -1.28 14.55 6.67
N ALA A 88 -1.59 13.57 7.51
CA ALA A 88 -1.11 12.21 7.36
C ALA A 88 -1.54 11.61 6.01
N GLN A 89 -2.80 11.84 5.61
CA GLN A 89 -3.33 11.35 4.33
C GLN A 89 -2.60 11.98 3.12
N CYS A 90 -2.27 13.27 3.21
CA CYS A 90 -1.52 14.00 2.19
C CYS A 90 -0.08 13.49 2.08
N VAL A 91 0.64 13.39 3.21
CA VAL A 91 2.04 12.94 3.25
C VAL A 91 2.17 11.48 2.80
N GLY A 92 1.35 10.58 3.36
CA GLY A 92 1.37 9.18 2.99
C GLY A 92 0.97 8.96 1.52
N GLY A 93 -0.04 9.70 1.05
CA GLY A 93 -0.44 9.69 -0.36
C GLY A 93 0.68 10.17 -1.30
N ALA A 94 1.33 11.27 -0.97
CA ALA A 94 2.43 11.82 -1.78
C ALA A 94 3.63 10.87 -1.85
N ALA A 95 3.98 10.23 -0.72
CA ALA A 95 5.05 9.24 -0.70
C ALA A 95 4.74 8.05 -1.62
N LEU A 96 3.54 7.47 -1.52
CA LEU A 96 3.12 6.38 -2.41
C LEU A 96 3.05 6.81 -3.88
N ALA A 97 2.58 8.03 -4.15
CA ALA A 97 2.54 8.58 -5.51
C ALA A 97 3.93 8.67 -6.12
N ALA A 98 4.90 9.20 -5.36
CA ALA A 98 6.29 9.31 -5.79
C ALA A 98 6.94 7.94 -5.99
N THR A 99 6.79 7.02 -5.03
CA THR A 99 7.30 5.65 -5.15
C THR A 99 6.72 4.93 -6.36
N GLY A 100 5.40 5.03 -6.57
CA GLY A 100 4.73 4.46 -7.72
C GLY A 100 5.19 5.06 -9.04
N ALA A 101 5.36 6.39 -9.11
CA ALA A 101 5.83 7.06 -10.32
C ALA A 101 7.26 6.67 -10.69
N VAL A 102 8.17 6.65 -9.71
CA VAL A 102 9.56 6.22 -9.90
C VAL A 102 9.63 4.76 -10.34
N GLY A 103 8.88 3.89 -9.65
CA GLY A 103 8.83 2.47 -9.99
C GLY A 103 8.22 2.21 -11.37
N ALA A 104 7.18 2.94 -11.75
CA ALA A 104 6.57 2.84 -13.08
C ALA A 104 7.51 3.35 -14.18
N ALA A 105 8.28 4.41 -13.93
CA ALA A 105 9.28 4.91 -14.87
C ALA A 105 10.43 3.90 -15.06
N ALA A 106 10.89 3.27 -13.97
CA ALA A 106 11.94 2.25 -14.02
C ALA A 106 11.44 0.90 -14.59
N MET A 107 10.18 0.55 -14.34
CA MET A 107 9.55 -0.71 -14.73
C MET A 107 8.15 -0.46 -15.33
N PRO A 108 8.06 -0.08 -16.62
CA PRO A 108 6.79 0.34 -17.22
C PRO A 108 5.70 -0.72 -17.23
N VAL A 109 6.07 -2.01 -17.32
CA VAL A 109 5.15 -3.16 -17.26
C VAL A 109 5.19 -3.73 -15.84
N SER A 110 4.55 -3.04 -14.90
CA SER A 110 4.55 -3.43 -13.48
C SER A 110 3.31 -2.93 -12.72
N GLY A 111 3.14 -3.43 -11.49
CA GLY A 111 2.09 -2.97 -10.57
C GLY A 111 2.31 -1.55 -10.01
N PHE A 112 3.44 -0.89 -10.29
CA PHE A 112 3.75 0.43 -9.72
C PHE A 112 2.78 1.53 -10.18
N TRP A 113 2.15 1.39 -11.35
CA TRP A 113 1.07 2.28 -11.79
C TRP A 113 -0.11 2.31 -10.81
N ALA A 114 -0.47 1.17 -10.22
CA ALA A 114 -1.54 1.11 -9.23
C ALA A 114 -1.14 1.85 -7.93
N VAL A 115 0.11 1.70 -7.49
CA VAL A 115 0.65 2.43 -6.34
C VAL A 115 0.62 3.94 -6.60
N ALA A 116 1.04 4.38 -7.80
CA ALA A 116 1.04 5.78 -8.20
C ALA A 116 -0.37 6.38 -8.18
N ALA A 117 -1.33 5.67 -8.78
CA ALA A 117 -2.72 6.10 -8.86
C ALA A 117 -3.37 6.21 -7.47
N LEU A 118 -3.20 5.19 -6.62
CA LEU A 118 -3.76 5.17 -5.27
C LEU A 118 -3.10 6.21 -4.35
N GLY A 119 -1.78 6.38 -4.46
CA GLY A 119 -1.06 7.43 -3.75
C GLY A 119 -1.56 8.82 -4.16
N THR A 120 -1.69 9.07 -5.45
CA THR A 120 -2.20 10.35 -5.98
C THR A 120 -3.64 10.61 -5.51
N TRP A 121 -4.49 9.58 -5.51
CA TRP A 121 -5.86 9.72 -4.99
C TRP A 121 -5.87 10.09 -3.50
N SER A 122 -5.09 9.41 -2.68
CA SER A 122 -4.93 9.73 -1.25
C SER A 122 -4.40 11.16 -1.04
N TRP A 123 -3.39 11.55 -1.82
CA TRP A 123 -2.81 12.89 -1.77
C TRP A 123 -3.83 13.98 -2.10
N VAL A 124 -4.55 13.83 -3.21
CA VAL A 124 -5.60 14.78 -3.63
C VAL A 124 -6.73 14.83 -2.60
N GLN A 125 -7.10 13.70 -2.00
CA GLN A 125 -8.12 13.66 -0.94
C GLN A 125 -7.66 14.47 0.29
N GLY A 126 -6.43 14.26 0.77
CA GLY A 126 -5.86 15.00 1.89
C GLY A 126 -5.80 16.51 1.64
N ARG A 127 -5.50 16.95 0.40
CA ARG A 127 -5.48 18.38 0.03
C ARG A 127 -6.86 19.05 -0.01
N ARG A 128 -7.92 18.27 -0.24
CA ARG A 128 -9.31 18.76 -0.33
C ARG A 128 -10.02 18.80 1.02
N ALA A 129 -9.45 18.18 2.06
CA ALA A 129 -10.01 18.26 3.40
C ALA A 129 -9.89 19.72 3.92
N PRO A 130 -10.97 20.31 4.48
CA PRO A 130 -10.91 21.64 5.07
C PRO A 130 -9.79 21.70 6.11
N ARG A 131 -8.89 22.68 5.99
CA ARG A 131 -7.94 22.97 7.06
C ARG A 131 -8.75 23.55 8.22
N CYS A 132 -9.04 22.76 9.26
CA CYS A 132 -9.41 23.35 10.54
C CYS A 132 -8.18 24.11 11.03
N HIS A 133 -8.16 25.42 10.78
CA HIS A 133 -7.27 26.33 11.47
C HIS A 133 -7.62 26.22 12.96
N THR A 134 -6.67 25.68 13.73
CA THR A 134 -6.62 25.86 15.19
C THR A 134 -6.46 27.32 15.54
#